data_AF-A0A645CJ58-F1
#
_entry.id   AF-A0A645CJ58-F1
#
_cell.length_a   1.000
_cell.length_b   1.000
_cell.length_c   1.000
_cell.angle_alpha   90.00
_cell.angle_beta   90.00
_cell.angle_gamma   90.00
#
_symmetry.space_group_name_H-M   'P 1'
#
loop_
_entity.id
_entity.type
_entity.pdbx_description
1 polymer ?
#
loop_
_entity_poly.entity_id
_entity_poly.type
_entity_poly.pdbx_seq_one_letter_code
_entity_poly.pdbx_strand_id
1 'polypeptide(L)' 'MTTEHRHQDAAEGPDTTTIEVTRRQAKNDRAAVELARTVYLAMTGRPAPTAVEVVARRDRWDVTFTD' A
#
# COMPACT_ATOMS: atom_id res chain seq x y z
N MET A 1 -4.02 -18.47 -35.43
CA MET A 1 -4.99 -17.68 -34.63
C MET A 1 -5.44 -18.57 -33.49
N THR A 2 -4.97 -18.31 -32.27
CA THR A 2 -5.69 -18.63 -31.04
C THR A 2 -5.01 -17.88 -29.90
N THR A 3 -5.71 -16.86 -29.45
CA THR A 3 -5.41 -16.03 -28.29
C THR A 3 -5.80 -16.81 -27.06
N GLU A 4 -4.88 -17.07 -26.14
CA GLU A 4 -5.22 -17.49 -24.78
C GLU A 4 -4.81 -16.36 -23.83
N HIS A 5 -5.74 -15.41 -23.67
CA HIS A 5 -5.76 -14.51 -22.54
C HIS A 5 -5.96 -15.36 -21.29
N ARG A 6 -4.88 -15.65 -20.57
CA ARG A 6 -4.96 -16.18 -19.21
C ARG A 6 -5.35 -15.02 -18.30
N HIS A 7 -6.67 -14.85 -18.11
CA HIS A 7 -7.22 -14.19 -16.94
C HIS A 7 -6.64 -14.93 -15.72
N GLN A 8 -5.71 -14.29 -15.02
CA GLN A 8 -5.31 -14.74 -13.69
C GLN A 8 -6.33 -14.17 -12.71
N ASP A 9 -7.08 -15.07 -12.08
CA ASP A 9 -7.87 -14.85 -10.87
C ASP A 9 -7.26 -13.77 -9.98
N ALA A 10 -7.91 -12.61 -9.94
CA ALA A 10 -7.80 -11.71 -8.82
C ALA A 10 -8.46 -12.42 -7.64
N ALA A 11 -7.65 -12.83 -6.66
CA ALA A 11 -8.15 -13.38 -5.41
C ALA A 11 -9.19 -12.42 -4.82
N GLU A 12 -10.41 -12.90 -4.56
CA GLU A 12 -11.49 -12.17 -3.86
C GLU A 12 -11.15 -11.97 -2.36
N GLY A 13 -9.95 -11.46 -2.08
CA GLY A 13 -9.60 -10.79 -0.83
C GLY A 13 -9.73 -9.28 -1.01
N PRO A 14 -9.86 -8.50 0.07
CA PRO A 14 -9.85 -7.06 -0.06
C PRO A 14 -8.56 -6.60 -0.75
N ASP A 15 -8.64 -5.57 -1.60
CA ASP A 15 -7.50 -5.05 -2.34
C ASP A 15 -6.54 -4.38 -1.35
N THR A 16 -5.52 -5.12 -0.91
CA THR A 16 -4.51 -4.60 0.03
C THR A 16 -3.29 -4.08 -0.71
N THR A 17 -2.88 -2.85 -0.40
CA THR A 17 -1.60 -2.27 -0.87
C THR A 17 -0.70 -1.97 0.31
N THR A 18 0.47 -2.59 0.36
CA THR A 18 1.49 -2.32 1.38
C THR A 18 2.55 -1.38 0.84
N ILE A 19 2.87 -0.32 1.60
CA ILE A 19 3.90 0.65 1.27
C ILE A 19 4.92 0.68 2.40
N GLU A 20 6.17 0.37 2.07
CA GLU A 20 7.27 0.42 3.01
C GLU A 20 7.82 1.85 3.11
N VAL A 21 7.84 2.39 4.33
CA VAL A 21 8.40 3.71 4.61
C VAL A 21 9.56 3.57 5.58
N THR A 22 10.76 3.92 5.14
CA THR A 22 11.96 3.82 5.98
C THR A 22 11.99 4.90 7.07
N ARG A 23 12.68 4.64 8.18
CA ARG A 23 12.95 5.64 9.25
C ARG A 23 13.78 6.84 8.79
N ARG A 24 14.37 6.78 7.59
CA ARG A 24 15.02 7.93 6.96
C ARG A 24 14.01 8.87 6.29
N GLN A 25 12.87 8.34 5.85
CA GLN A 25 11.82 9.09 5.15
C GLN A 25 10.77 9.65 6.11
N ALA A 26 10.49 8.95 7.21
CA ALA A 26 9.52 9.39 8.22
C ALA A 26 10.14 9.41 9.62
N LYS A 27 9.74 10.40 10.42
CA LYS A 27 10.23 10.58 11.81
C LYS A 27 9.40 9.80 12.84
N ASN A 28 8.18 9.42 12.49
CA ASN A 28 7.23 8.69 13.33
C ASN A 28 6.16 8.02 12.46
N ASP A 29 5.32 7.20 13.08
CA ASP A 29 4.25 6.42 12.45
C ASP A 29 3.27 7.31 11.68
N ARG A 30 2.91 8.48 12.21
CA ARG A 30 2.00 9.43 11.54
C ARG A 30 2.59 9.94 10.23
N ALA A 31 3.86 10.35 10.25
CA ALA A 31 4.56 10.80 9.05
C ALA A 31 4.73 9.66 8.04
N ALA A 32 4.91 8.42 8.52
CA ALA A 32 4.97 7.25 7.65
C ALA A 32 3.63 7.00 6.95
N VAL A 33 2.51 7.10 7.66
CA VAL A 33 1.17 6.99 7.08
C VAL A 33 0.90 8.10 6.07
N GLU A 34 1.22 9.35 6.37
CA GLU A 34 0.99 10.47 5.44
C GLU A 34 1.82 10.31 4.15
N LEU A 35 3.08 9.89 4.28
CA LEU A 35 3.93 9.60 3.13
C LEU A 35 3.40 8.41 2.33
N ALA A 36 2.99 7.34 3.01
CA ALA A 36 2.39 6.18 2.38
C ALA A 36 1.08 6.54 1.63
N ARG A 37 0.22 7.40 2.20
CA ARG A 37 -1.00 7.90 1.52
C ARG A 37 -0.67 8.66 0.25
N THR A 38 0.40 9.45 0.27
CA THR A 38 0.88 10.21 -0.91
C THR A 38 1.37 9.25 -2.00
N VAL A 39 2.15 8.23 -1.62
CA VAL A 39 2.65 7.21 -2.55
C VAL A 39 1.48 6.38 -3.10
N TYR A 40 0.52 5.99 -2.26
CA TYR A 40 -0.68 5.28 -2.67
C TYR A 40 -1.46 6.06 -3.73
N LEU A 41 -1.69 7.36 -3.50
CA LEU A 41 -2.37 8.24 -4.45
C LEU A 41 -1.60 8.34 -5.77
N ALA A 42 -0.28 8.48 -5.71
CA ALA A 42 0.56 8.56 -6.91
C ALA A 42 0.57 7.26 -7.73
N MET A 43 0.48 6.09 -7.08
CA MET A 43 0.47 4.79 -7.75
C MET A 43 -0.90 4.40 -8.31
N THR A 44 -1.97 4.64 -7.55
CA THR A 44 -3.32 4.15 -7.87
C THR A 44 -4.20 5.21 -8.53
N GLY A 45 -3.82 6.49 -8.42
CA GLY A 45 -4.66 7.62 -8.82
C GLY A 45 -5.89 7.83 -7.93
N ARG A 46 -6.00 7.11 -6.81
CA ARG A 46 -7.13 7.14 -5.87
C ARG A 46 -6.68 7.59 -4.48
N PRO A 47 -7.52 8.29 -3.72
CA PRO A 47 -7.21 8.58 -2.32
C PRO A 47 -7.05 7.28 -1.55
N ALA A 48 -6.07 7.24 -0.64
CA ALA A 48 -5.85 6.08 0.21
C ALA A 48 -7.08 5.78 1.08
N PRO A 49 -7.46 4.50 1.23
CA PRO A 49 -8.60 4.11 2.03
C PRO A 49 -8.39 4.46 3.51
N THR A 50 -9.51 4.48 4.25
CA THR A 50 -9.49 4.86 5.67
C THR A 50 -8.91 3.75 6.54
N ALA A 51 -9.13 2.48 6.16
CA ALA A 51 -8.54 1.34 6.81
C ALA A 51 -7.04 1.28 6.51
N VAL A 52 -6.24 1.45 7.56
CA VAL A 52 -4.79 1.41 7.50
C VAL A 52 -4.25 0.58 8.65
N GLU A 53 -3.43 -0.41 8.34
CA GLU A 53 -2.60 -1.12 9.31
C GLU A 53 -1.18 -0.57 9.24
N VAL A 54 -0.56 -0.33 10.40
CA VAL A 54 0.82 0.16 10.47
C VAL A 54 1.61 -0.79 11.34
N VAL A 55 2.59 -1.46 10.75
CA VAL A 55 3.52 -2.34 11.46
C VAL A 55 4.86 -1.63 11.57
N ALA A 56 5.19 -1.16 12.76
CA ALA A 56 6.51 -0.59 13.04
C ALA A 56 7.56 -1.70 13.12
N ARG A 57 8.56 -1.63 12.22
CA ARG A 57 9.74 -2.49 12.20
C ARG A 57 10.96 -1.74 12.78
N ARG A 58 12.09 -2.44 12.89
CA ARG A 58 13.34 -1.88 13.45
C ARG A 58 13.81 -0.63 12.70
N ASP A 59 13.71 -0.61 11.39
CA ASP A 59 14.26 0.43 10.50
C ASP A 59 13.23 1.08 9.57
N ARG A 60 11.97 0.64 9.62
CA ARG A 60 10.89 1.10 8.74
C ARG A 60 9.50 0.92 9.36
N TRP A 61 8.48 1.38 8.65
CA TRP A 61 7.08 1.08 8.87
C TRP A 61 6.52 0.43 7.61
N ASP A 62 5.82 -0.68 7.79
CA ASP A 62 5.02 -1.29 6.74
C ASP A 62 3.59 -0.73 6.89
N VAL A 63 3.13 0.07 5.92
CA VAL A 63 1.80 0.70 5.95
C VAL A 63 0.91 0.00 4.94
N THR A 64 -0.11 -0.69 5.42
CA THR A 64 -1.04 -1.46 4.57
C THR A 64 -2.37 -0.74 4.47
N PHE A 65 -2.77 -0.41 3.25
CA PHE A 65 -4.09 0.11 2.90
C PHE A 65 -4.98 -1.05 2.45
N THR A 66 -6.23 -1.08 2.91
CA THR A 66 -7.23 -2.10 2.53
C THR A 66 -8.46 -1.39 1.98
N ASP A 67 -8.81 -1.65 0.72
CA ASP A 67 -10.08 -1.18 0.10
C ASP A 67 -11.24 -2.16 0.38
#